data_AF-C1EGD5-F1
#
_entry.id   AF-C1EGD5-F1
#
_cell.length_a   1.000
_cell.length_b   1.000
_cell.length_c   1.000
_cell.angle_alpha   90.00
_cell.angle_beta   90.00
_cell.angle_gamma   90.00
#
_symmetry.space_group_name_H-M   'P 1'
#
loop_
_entity.id
_entity.type
_entity.pdbx_description
1 polymer ?
#
loop_
_entity_poly.entity_id
_entity_poly.type
_entity_poly.pdbx_seq_one_letter_code
_entity_poly.pdbx_strand_id
1 'polypeptide(L)'
;MDKWDVSSVTGMGSLFQDATAFNADISGWDTSSVTDMDGMFWGAQAFNQDIGSWDTSQVTNMASMFRDATSFNQPIGNWTTSKVTEMGSMFRNATSFNQPIGNWNTSKVTKMDGLFLGAGRFNHPIGDWDTSKVTTMAATLSAAAFNQPIGGWDTSKVTDMSGMLSKATAFNQPINDWNVSKVTNMMGMFYEATSFNQPINDWDTSQVTNMQYMFAAAAAFNQPIGEWNTSKVTNMGDMFNGASSWHAAYTNCGHDASASVCLSSTSYASSNGTNDGPPSAWVLIPKPPPPPPPSTANTTSPPPPPSTANTTSPPPPSPPSPPPKLVTDEDDHAAGLTGILVALVATIFNML
;
A
#
# COMPACT_ATOMS: atom_id res chain seq x y z
N MET A 1 -24.69 18.60 20.78
CA MET A 1 -24.79 18.27 22.23
C MET A 1 -23.95 19.26 23.01
N ASP A 2 -24.18 20.55 22.77
CA ASP A 2 -23.13 21.58 22.92
C ASP A 2 -23.11 22.19 24.33
N LYS A 3 -24.00 21.71 25.20
CA LYS A 3 -24.11 22.12 26.61
C LYS A 3 -23.37 21.17 27.56
N TRP A 4 -22.82 20.08 27.05
CA TRP A 4 -22.07 19.13 27.87
C TRP A 4 -20.63 19.63 28.02
N ASP A 5 -20.23 19.90 29.26
CA ASP A 5 -18.83 20.13 29.58
C ASP A 5 -18.13 18.79 29.73
N VAL A 6 -17.27 18.47 28.76
CA VAL A 6 -16.45 17.25 28.72
C VAL A 6 -14.96 17.53 28.92
N SER A 7 -14.59 18.76 29.28
CA SER A 7 -13.19 19.21 29.40
C SER A 7 -12.35 18.41 30.40
N SER A 8 -13.00 17.80 31.39
CA SER A 8 -12.35 16.96 32.41
C SER A 8 -12.43 15.45 32.12
N VAL A 9 -13.06 15.04 31.01
CA VAL A 9 -13.19 13.63 30.64
C VAL A 9 -11.85 13.12 30.09
N THR A 10 -11.36 12.02 30.65
CA THR A 10 -10.08 11.42 30.24
C THR A 10 -10.25 10.14 29.41
N GLY A 11 -11.42 9.51 29.45
CA GLY A 11 -11.75 8.32 28.66
C GLY A 11 -13.09 8.48 27.97
N MET A 12 -13.09 8.34 26.65
CA MET A 12 -14.28 8.36 25.79
C MET A 12 -14.49 7.01 25.07
N GLY A 13 -13.82 5.96 25.55
CA GLY A 13 -13.92 4.62 24.97
C GLY A 13 -15.37 4.12 24.92
N SER A 14 -15.75 3.53 23.79
CA SER A 14 -17.09 3.00 23.49
C SER A 14 -18.28 3.95 23.68
N LEU A 15 -18.07 5.27 23.80
CA LEU A 15 -19.14 6.21 24.17
C LEU A 15 -20.37 6.16 23.25
N PHE A 16 -20.15 5.93 21.95
CA PHE A 16 -21.20 5.79 20.93
C PHE A 16 -21.16 4.43 20.23
N GLN A 17 -20.64 3.40 20.91
CA GLN A 17 -20.57 2.06 20.35
C GLN A 17 -21.98 1.55 19.98
N ASP A 18 -22.13 1.01 18.77
CA ASP A 18 -23.35 0.48 18.17
C ASP A 18 -24.54 1.46 18.15
N ALA A 19 -24.28 2.76 18.38
CA ALA A 19 -25.26 3.81 18.20
C ALA A 19 -25.43 4.09 16.70
N THR A 20 -26.01 3.12 15.98
CA THR A 20 -26.06 3.06 14.52
C THR A 20 -26.63 4.31 13.84
N ALA A 21 -27.58 5.00 14.51
CA ALA A 21 -28.20 6.24 14.03
C ALA A 21 -27.53 7.52 14.57
N PHE A 22 -26.50 7.42 15.41
CA PHE A 22 -25.86 8.58 16.02
C PHE A 22 -25.10 9.39 14.97
N ASN A 23 -25.46 10.67 14.87
CA ASN A 23 -24.79 11.64 14.01
C ASN A 23 -25.03 13.07 14.54
N ALA A 24 -25.14 13.23 15.86
CA ALA A 24 -25.39 14.54 16.47
C ALA A 24 -24.09 15.34 16.54
N ASP A 25 -24.18 16.66 16.37
CA ASP A 25 -23.03 17.55 16.44
C ASP A 25 -22.35 17.48 17.82
N ILE A 26 -21.03 17.26 17.78
CA ILE A 26 -20.09 17.16 18.90
C ILE A 26 -18.77 17.88 18.57
N SER A 27 -18.76 18.71 17.52
CA SER A 27 -17.58 19.44 17.06
C SER A 27 -17.01 20.39 18.11
N GLY A 28 -17.85 20.91 19.00
CA GLY A 28 -17.50 21.83 20.08
C GLY A 28 -17.01 21.19 21.38
N TRP A 29 -16.83 19.86 21.43
CA TRP A 29 -16.32 19.19 22.63
C TRP A 29 -14.85 19.49 22.88
N ASP A 30 -14.52 19.88 24.12
CA ASP A 30 -13.14 20.00 24.57
C ASP A 30 -12.57 18.61 24.89
N THR A 31 -11.71 18.12 24.01
CA THR A 31 -11.09 16.79 24.08
C THR A 31 -9.65 16.82 24.61
N SER A 32 -9.16 17.98 25.07
CA SER A 32 -7.75 18.19 25.45
C SER A 32 -7.26 17.31 26.61
N SER A 33 -8.18 16.82 27.46
CA SER A 33 -7.87 15.89 28.56
C SER A 33 -8.02 14.41 28.19
N VAL A 34 -8.54 14.09 27.00
CA VAL A 34 -8.88 12.72 26.61
C VAL A 34 -7.61 11.95 26.26
N THR A 35 -7.46 10.78 26.89
CA THR A 35 -6.33 9.86 26.72
C THR A 35 -6.70 8.57 26.03
N ASP A 36 -7.99 8.22 26.03
CA ASP A 36 -8.53 6.97 25.49
C ASP A 36 -9.78 7.24 24.65
N MET A 37 -9.73 6.85 23.37
CA MET A 37 -10.82 6.94 22.40
C MET A 37 -11.16 5.56 21.78
N ASP A 38 -10.75 4.46 22.43
CA ASP A 38 -10.99 3.09 21.95
C ASP A 38 -12.46 2.85 21.61
N GLY A 39 -12.75 2.43 20.38
CA GLY A 39 -14.10 2.07 19.97
C GLY A 39 -15.16 3.17 20.11
N MET A 40 -14.78 4.44 20.28
CA MET A 40 -15.71 5.54 20.58
C MET A 40 -16.90 5.60 19.61
N PHE A 41 -16.68 5.33 18.32
CA PHE A 41 -17.70 5.27 17.27
C PHE A 41 -17.80 3.88 16.62
N TRP A 42 -17.36 2.82 17.30
CA TRP A 42 -17.46 1.46 16.74
C TRP A 42 -18.93 1.13 16.47
N GLY A 43 -19.30 0.88 15.21
CA GLY A 43 -20.66 0.50 14.82
C GLY A 43 -21.63 1.68 14.73
N ALA A 44 -21.16 2.92 14.93
CA ALA A 44 -21.93 4.14 14.69
C ALA A 44 -22.05 4.40 13.18
N GLN A 45 -22.82 3.56 12.48
CA GLN A 45 -22.88 3.50 11.02
C GLN A 45 -23.21 4.85 10.34
N ALA A 46 -24.09 5.65 10.95
CA ALA A 46 -24.49 6.97 10.43
C ALA A 46 -23.52 8.12 10.80
N PHE A 47 -22.54 7.88 11.67
CA PHE A 47 -21.68 8.94 12.18
C PHE A 47 -20.76 9.50 11.10
N ASN A 48 -20.84 10.81 10.88
CA ASN A 48 -20.00 11.55 9.93
C ASN A 48 -19.90 13.04 10.31
N GLN A 49 -19.89 13.36 11.61
CA GLN A 49 -19.77 14.75 12.09
C GLN A 49 -18.32 15.23 12.08
N ASP A 50 -18.14 16.53 11.83
CA ASP A 50 -16.82 17.16 11.85
C ASP A 50 -16.22 17.11 13.25
N ILE A 51 -15.08 16.43 13.35
CA ILE A 51 -14.26 16.27 14.56
C ILE A 51 -12.79 16.61 14.26
N GLY A 52 -12.53 17.28 13.13
CA GLY A 52 -11.17 17.65 12.72
C GLY A 52 -10.51 18.65 13.68
N SER A 53 -11.30 19.39 14.46
CA SER A 53 -10.87 20.39 15.45
C SER A 53 -10.50 19.80 16.83
N TRP A 54 -10.73 18.51 17.07
CA TRP A 54 -10.49 17.89 18.37
C TRP A 54 -8.99 17.87 18.73
N ASP A 55 -8.70 18.15 20.00
CA ASP A 55 -7.35 18.03 20.55
C ASP A 55 -7.08 16.57 20.92
N THR A 56 -6.26 15.91 20.11
CA THR A 56 -5.84 14.52 20.29
C THR A 56 -4.44 14.39 20.91
N SER A 57 -3.83 15.49 21.37
CA SER A 57 -2.43 15.54 21.82
C SER A 57 -2.12 14.71 23.06
N GLN A 58 -3.15 14.30 23.83
CA GLN A 58 -3.03 13.41 24.99
C GLN A 58 -3.46 11.97 24.70
N VAL A 59 -4.07 11.70 23.54
CA VAL A 59 -4.61 10.39 23.21
C VAL A 59 -3.48 9.38 23.01
N THR A 60 -3.62 8.24 23.68
CA THR A 60 -2.69 7.11 23.59
C THR A 60 -3.33 5.90 22.92
N ASN A 61 -4.66 5.79 22.97
CA ASN A 61 -5.41 4.67 22.42
C ASN A 61 -6.51 5.16 21.45
N MET A 62 -6.40 4.76 20.19
CA MET A 62 -7.39 5.00 19.12
C MET A 62 -7.87 3.68 18.48
N ALA A 63 -7.64 2.55 19.14
CA ALA A 63 -8.03 1.25 18.62
C ALA A 63 -9.54 1.21 18.31
N SER A 64 -9.90 0.58 17.20
CA SER A 64 -11.30 0.41 16.75
C SER A 64 -12.18 1.67 16.71
N MET A 65 -11.64 2.90 16.79
CA MET A 65 -12.42 4.12 17.01
C MET A 65 -13.53 4.31 15.98
N PHE A 66 -13.28 3.99 14.70
CA PHE A 66 -14.24 4.07 13.59
C PHE A 66 -14.54 2.70 12.97
N ARG A 67 -14.32 1.61 13.71
CA ARG A 67 -14.64 0.27 13.23
C ARG A 67 -16.13 0.20 12.88
N ASP A 68 -16.47 -0.33 11.71
CA ASP A 68 -17.84 -0.47 11.20
C ASP A 68 -18.62 0.88 11.11
N ALA A 69 -17.95 2.04 11.24
CA ALA A 69 -18.53 3.38 11.04
C ALA A 69 -18.60 3.70 9.53
N THR A 70 -19.50 3.02 8.83
CA THR A 70 -19.53 2.95 7.35
C THR A 70 -19.69 4.30 6.65
N SER A 71 -20.31 5.30 7.28
CA SER A 71 -20.49 6.65 6.71
C SER A 71 -19.33 7.61 7.00
N PHE A 72 -18.43 7.28 7.93
CA PHE A 72 -17.41 8.21 8.40
C PHE A 72 -16.38 8.53 7.31
N ASN A 73 -16.19 9.82 7.01
CA ASN A 73 -15.24 10.29 6.02
C ASN A 73 -14.79 11.75 6.27
N GLN A 74 -14.63 12.14 7.54
CA GLN A 74 -14.27 13.52 7.91
C GLN A 74 -12.75 13.73 7.95
N PRO A 75 -12.26 14.95 7.64
CA PRO A 75 -10.83 15.24 7.57
C PRO A 75 -10.20 15.26 8.97
N ILE A 76 -9.48 14.19 9.30
CA ILE A 76 -8.79 14.01 10.59
C ILE A 76 -7.25 14.02 10.46
N GLY A 77 -6.74 14.45 9.30
CA GLY A 77 -5.29 14.54 9.06
C GLY A 77 -4.57 15.48 10.03
N ASN A 78 -5.25 16.49 10.59
CA ASN A 78 -4.64 17.46 11.51
C ASN A 78 -4.49 16.94 12.96
N TRP A 79 -4.93 15.72 13.25
CA TRP A 79 -4.81 15.15 14.59
C TRP A 79 -3.36 14.91 15.01
N THR A 80 -3.08 15.09 16.30
CA THR A 80 -1.77 14.84 16.89
C THR A 80 -1.68 13.41 17.40
N THR A 81 -1.00 12.54 16.67
CA THR A 81 -0.90 11.11 17.02
C THR A 81 0.42 10.71 17.71
N SER A 82 1.28 11.66 18.06
CA SER A 82 2.65 11.39 18.57
C SER A 82 2.73 10.62 19.90
N LYS A 83 1.61 10.44 20.60
CA LYS A 83 1.50 9.62 21.82
C LYS A 83 0.74 8.31 21.61
N VAL A 84 0.11 8.13 20.46
CA VAL A 84 -0.71 6.94 20.19
C VAL A 84 0.18 5.71 20.06
N THR A 85 -0.17 4.66 20.81
CA THR A 85 0.50 3.36 20.78
C THR A 85 -0.39 2.28 20.16
N GLU A 86 -1.71 2.46 20.24
CA GLU A 86 -2.71 1.49 19.80
C GLU A 86 -3.63 2.12 18.73
N MET A 87 -3.60 1.57 17.50
CA MET A 87 -4.47 1.97 16.37
C MET A 87 -5.14 0.76 15.69
N GLY A 88 -5.00 -0.44 16.26
CA GLY A 88 -5.52 -1.67 15.66
C GLY A 88 -7.01 -1.54 15.29
N SER A 89 -7.36 -1.99 14.09
CA SER A 89 -8.74 -1.98 13.56
C SER A 89 -9.46 -0.62 13.53
N MET A 90 -8.74 0.51 13.65
CA MET A 90 -9.35 1.85 13.75
C MET A 90 -10.35 2.15 12.62
N PHE A 91 -10.06 1.75 11.38
CA PHE A 91 -10.92 1.96 10.21
C PHE A 91 -11.46 0.66 9.62
N ARG A 92 -11.44 -0.44 10.38
CA ARG A 92 -11.97 -1.72 9.91
C ARG A 92 -13.42 -1.55 9.45
N ASN A 93 -13.74 -1.90 8.21
CA ASN A 93 -15.04 -1.75 7.56
C ASN A 93 -15.59 -0.30 7.53
N ALA A 94 -14.77 0.73 7.72
CA ALA A 94 -15.15 2.12 7.48
C ALA A 94 -15.19 2.39 5.97
N THR A 95 -16.20 1.85 5.29
CA THR A 95 -16.25 1.73 3.82
C THR A 95 -16.20 3.07 3.08
N SER A 96 -16.64 4.17 3.70
CA SER A 96 -16.58 5.51 3.12
C SER A 96 -15.27 6.24 3.37
N PHE A 97 -14.44 5.79 4.32
CA PHE A 97 -13.26 6.52 4.75
C PHE A 97 -12.20 6.56 3.65
N ASN A 98 -11.84 7.77 3.23
CA ASN A 98 -10.79 8.04 2.26
C ASN A 98 -10.24 9.46 2.46
N GLN A 99 -9.59 9.68 3.60
CA GLN A 99 -9.01 10.98 3.97
C GLN A 99 -7.48 10.90 4.10
N PRO A 100 -6.76 12.00 3.84
CA PRO A 100 -5.31 12.02 3.96
C PRO A 100 -4.89 11.99 5.44
N ILE A 101 -4.13 10.96 5.80
CA ILE A 101 -3.59 10.72 7.15
C ILE A 101 -2.10 10.36 7.12
N GLY A 102 -1.43 10.59 5.98
CA GLY A 102 -0.01 10.29 5.81
C GLY A 102 0.91 11.10 6.71
N ASN A 103 0.44 12.23 7.23
CA ASN A 103 1.18 13.11 8.13
C ASN A 103 1.12 12.68 9.61
N TRP A 104 0.38 11.62 9.94
CA TRP A 104 0.33 11.09 11.30
C TRP A 104 1.68 10.55 11.74
N ASN A 105 2.03 10.79 13.00
CA ASN A 105 3.20 10.21 13.63
C ASN A 105 2.85 8.82 14.19
N THR A 106 3.42 7.76 13.60
CA THR A 106 3.20 6.36 14.01
C THR A 106 4.38 5.76 14.76
N SER A 107 5.40 6.55 15.11
CA SER A 107 6.69 6.08 15.70
C SER A 107 6.58 5.36 17.05
N LYS A 108 5.39 5.33 17.66
CA LYS A 108 5.10 4.62 18.91
C LYS A 108 4.12 3.45 18.73
N VAL A 109 3.52 3.29 17.55
CA VAL A 109 2.56 2.22 17.28
C VAL A 109 3.29 0.89 17.20
N THR A 110 2.77 -0.11 17.93
CA THR A 110 3.35 -1.46 17.96
C THR A 110 2.51 -2.50 17.22
N LYS A 111 1.21 -2.24 17.03
CA LYS A 111 0.27 -3.17 16.36
C LYS A 111 -0.59 -2.40 15.38
N MET A 112 -0.69 -2.92 14.15
CA MET A 112 -1.50 -2.32 13.08
C MET A 112 -2.56 -3.30 12.56
N ASP A 113 -2.89 -4.34 13.33
CA ASP A 113 -3.78 -5.42 12.90
C ASP A 113 -5.15 -4.87 12.48
N GLY A 114 -5.56 -5.20 11.26
CA GLY A 114 -6.86 -4.86 10.68
C GLY A 114 -7.11 -3.38 10.46
N LEU A 115 -6.10 -2.51 10.51
CA LEU A 115 -6.26 -1.05 10.49
C LEU A 115 -7.21 -0.55 9.40
N PHE A 116 -7.08 -1.07 8.16
CA PHE A 116 -7.93 -0.76 7.01
C PHE A 116 -8.68 -1.98 6.46
N LEU A 117 -8.83 -3.05 7.24
CA LEU A 117 -9.54 -4.26 6.80
C LEU A 117 -10.97 -3.90 6.38
N GLY A 118 -11.30 -4.04 5.10
CA GLY A 118 -12.62 -3.70 4.55
C GLY A 118 -12.86 -2.20 4.32
N ALA A 119 -11.86 -1.32 4.53
CA ALA A 119 -11.94 0.10 4.18
C ALA A 119 -11.76 0.28 2.66
N GLY A 120 -12.71 -0.24 1.88
CA GLY A 120 -12.54 -0.50 0.45
C GLY A 120 -12.26 0.72 -0.43
N ARG A 121 -12.49 1.95 0.05
CA ARG A 121 -12.22 3.21 -0.68
C ARG A 121 -10.88 3.85 -0.34
N PHE A 122 -10.22 3.45 0.75
CA PHE A 122 -9.02 4.12 1.23
C PHE A 122 -7.86 3.96 0.24
N ASN A 123 -7.33 5.06 -0.26
CA ASN A 123 -6.21 5.09 -1.20
C ASN A 123 -5.38 6.38 -1.07
N HIS A 124 -4.95 6.72 0.15
CA HIS A 124 -4.09 7.88 0.41
C HIS A 124 -2.67 7.47 0.82
N PRO A 125 -1.65 8.29 0.49
CA PRO A 125 -0.26 7.98 0.83
C PRO A 125 -0.07 7.81 2.35
N ILE A 126 0.59 6.71 2.71
CA ILE A 126 1.00 6.35 4.08
C ILE A 126 2.43 5.79 4.11
N GLY A 127 3.19 5.98 3.03
CA GLY A 127 4.55 5.47 2.89
C GLY A 127 5.53 6.07 3.89
N ASP A 128 5.25 7.28 4.37
CA ASP A 128 6.10 8.03 5.32
C ASP A 128 5.86 7.64 6.79
N TRP A 129 4.94 6.71 7.06
CA TRP A 129 4.72 6.21 8.41
C TRP A 129 5.94 5.47 8.94
N ASP A 130 6.32 5.77 10.18
CA ASP A 130 7.33 5.02 10.93
C ASP A 130 6.72 3.70 11.43
N THR A 131 7.10 2.59 10.81
CA THR A 131 6.69 1.23 11.19
C THR A 131 7.76 0.48 11.99
N SER A 132 8.85 1.12 12.37
CA SER A 132 10.03 0.48 12.97
C SER A 132 9.79 -0.20 14.32
N LYS A 133 8.63 0.04 14.95
CA LYS A 133 8.20 -0.61 16.20
C LYS A 133 7.05 -1.61 16.01
N VAL A 134 6.49 -1.71 14.81
CA VAL A 134 5.36 -2.59 14.54
C VAL A 134 5.81 -4.04 14.55
N THR A 135 5.08 -4.87 15.30
CA THR A 135 5.33 -6.31 15.43
C THR A 135 4.31 -7.17 14.69
N THR A 136 3.11 -6.65 14.45
CA THR A 136 2.00 -7.37 13.78
C THR A 136 1.29 -6.47 12.78
N MET A 137 1.08 -7.00 11.57
CA MET A 137 0.44 -6.32 10.44
C MET A 137 -0.66 -7.20 9.82
N ALA A 138 -1.32 -8.04 10.62
CA ALA A 138 -2.33 -8.94 10.11
C ALA A 138 -3.51 -8.14 9.54
N ALA A 139 -3.89 -8.40 8.29
CA ALA A 139 -4.98 -7.72 7.58
C ALA A 139 -4.92 -6.18 7.55
N THR A 140 -3.75 -5.56 7.78
CA THR A 140 -3.61 -4.10 7.92
C THR A 140 -4.10 -3.34 6.68
N LEU A 141 -3.82 -3.82 5.47
CA LEU A 141 -4.14 -3.19 4.19
C LEU A 141 -5.04 -4.06 3.32
N SER A 142 -5.97 -4.80 3.94
CA SER A 142 -7.04 -5.50 3.23
C SER A 142 -8.12 -4.49 2.74
N ALA A 143 -7.71 -3.60 1.83
CA ALA A 143 -8.48 -2.49 1.31
C ALA A 143 -8.43 -2.50 -0.22
N ALA A 144 -9.58 -2.72 -0.87
CA ALA A 144 -9.65 -3.01 -2.31
C ALA A 144 -9.02 -1.93 -3.21
N ALA A 145 -9.25 -0.65 -2.91
CA ALA A 145 -8.74 0.46 -3.71
C ALA A 145 -7.28 0.86 -3.41
N PHE A 146 -6.67 0.31 -2.37
CA PHE A 146 -5.35 0.77 -1.93
C PHE A 146 -4.25 0.42 -2.93
N ASN A 147 -3.51 1.42 -3.40
CA ASN A 147 -2.39 1.24 -4.34
C ASN A 147 -1.32 2.33 -4.17
N GLN A 148 -0.95 2.63 -2.93
CA GLN A 148 0.05 3.66 -2.60
C GLN A 148 1.40 3.04 -2.23
N PRO A 149 2.52 3.75 -2.50
CA PRO A 149 3.85 3.23 -2.20
C PRO A 149 4.05 3.04 -0.70
N ILE A 150 4.45 1.83 -0.32
CA ILE A 150 4.76 1.41 1.07
C ILE A 150 6.07 0.61 1.16
N GLY A 151 6.87 0.61 0.08
CA GLY A 151 8.15 -0.11 0.05
C GLY A 151 9.16 0.40 1.08
N GLY A 152 9.03 1.63 1.55
CA GLY A 152 9.89 2.25 2.57
C GLY A 152 9.57 1.85 4.02
N TRP A 153 8.53 1.06 4.27
CA TRP A 153 8.21 0.60 5.62
C TRP A 153 9.30 -0.32 6.19
N ASP A 154 9.71 -0.04 7.43
CA ASP A 154 10.54 -0.95 8.22
C ASP A 154 9.68 -2.12 8.75
N THR A 155 9.86 -3.29 8.16
CA THR A 155 9.18 -4.54 8.54
C THR A 155 10.05 -5.47 9.38
N SER A 156 11.26 -5.05 9.78
CA SER A 156 12.28 -5.90 10.41
C SER A 156 11.92 -6.47 11.79
N LYS A 157 10.82 -6.03 12.39
CA LYS A 157 10.28 -6.55 13.66
C LYS A 157 8.96 -7.28 13.51
N VAL A 158 8.38 -7.30 12.31
CA VAL A 158 7.07 -7.91 12.06
C VAL A 158 7.20 -9.43 12.09
N THR A 159 6.31 -10.08 12.83
CA THR A 159 6.24 -11.54 12.91
C THR A 159 4.99 -12.11 12.22
N ASP A 160 3.93 -11.31 12.07
CA ASP A 160 2.67 -11.72 11.46
C ASP A 160 2.25 -10.74 10.35
N MET A 161 2.15 -11.25 9.12
CA MET A 161 1.65 -10.54 7.93
C MET A 161 0.41 -11.25 7.33
N SER A 162 -0.27 -12.09 8.11
CA SER A 162 -1.43 -12.84 7.61
C SER A 162 -2.52 -11.91 7.08
N GLY A 163 -2.94 -12.16 5.85
CA GLY A 163 -3.95 -11.36 5.17
C GLY A 163 -3.58 -9.89 4.94
N MET A 164 -2.33 -9.46 5.15
CA MET A 164 -1.94 -8.04 5.16
C MET A 164 -2.43 -7.28 3.93
N LEU A 165 -2.34 -7.88 2.74
CA LEU A 165 -2.79 -7.34 1.45
C LEU A 165 -3.92 -8.19 0.84
N SER A 166 -4.63 -8.97 1.65
CA SER A 166 -5.75 -9.79 1.18
C SER A 166 -6.84 -8.90 0.62
N LYS A 167 -7.39 -9.24 -0.55
CA LYS A 167 -8.43 -8.48 -1.26
C LYS A 167 -8.03 -7.04 -1.60
N ALA A 168 -6.75 -6.68 -1.52
CA ALA A 168 -6.22 -5.43 -2.03
C ALA A 168 -6.13 -5.50 -3.57
N THR A 169 -7.28 -5.52 -4.24
CA THR A 169 -7.39 -5.85 -5.67
C THR A 169 -6.66 -4.86 -6.58
N ALA A 170 -6.47 -3.61 -6.15
CA ALA A 170 -5.73 -2.59 -6.89
C ALA A 170 -4.22 -2.56 -6.59
N PHE A 171 -3.75 -3.20 -5.53
CA PHE A 171 -2.38 -3.05 -5.05
C PHE A 171 -1.36 -3.68 -5.99
N ASN A 172 -0.40 -2.89 -6.46
CA ASN A 172 0.70 -3.37 -7.31
C ASN A 172 1.96 -2.50 -7.14
N GLN A 173 2.33 -2.20 -5.90
CA GLN A 173 3.50 -1.36 -5.56
C GLN A 173 4.69 -2.21 -5.13
N PRO A 174 5.94 -1.76 -5.41
CA PRO A 174 7.13 -2.51 -5.06
C PRO A 174 7.31 -2.63 -3.55
N ILE A 175 7.58 -3.86 -3.09
CA ILE A 175 7.77 -4.23 -1.67
C ILE A 175 8.90 -5.24 -1.47
N ASN A 176 9.76 -5.43 -2.48
CA ASN A 176 10.88 -6.38 -2.43
C ASN A 176 11.89 -6.01 -1.33
N ASP A 177 12.00 -4.74 -0.98
CA ASP A 177 12.94 -4.21 0.03
C ASP A 177 12.50 -4.49 1.49
N TRP A 178 11.32 -5.07 1.70
CA TRP A 178 10.86 -5.43 3.03
C TRP A 178 11.74 -6.51 3.68
N ASN A 179 12.09 -6.30 4.94
CA ASN A 179 12.79 -7.30 5.74
C ASN A 179 11.78 -8.25 6.41
N VAL A 180 11.52 -9.38 5.74
CA VAL A 180 10.60 -10.41 6.24
C VAL A 180 11.26 -11.54 7.05
N SER A 181 12.56 -11.40 7.40
CA SER A 181 13.35 -12.47 8.05
C SER A 181 12.83 -12.94 9.42
N LYS A 182 11.92 -12.18 10.06
CA LYS A 182 11.27 -12.56 11.33
C LYS A 182 9.83 -13.01 11.18
N VAL A 183 9.27 -12.93 9.97
CA VAL A 183 7.87 -13.28 9.73
C VAL A 183 7.70 -14.79 9.86
N THR A 184 6.75 -15.21 10.67
CA THR A 184 6.41 -16.62 10.89
C THR A 184 5.07 -16.99 10.25
N ASN A 185 4.20 -16.01 9.98
CA ASN A 185 2.87 -16.21 9.42
C ASN A 185 2.62 -15.29 8.20
N MET A 186 2.42 -15.90 7.04
CA MET A 186 2.06 -15.24 5.77
C MET A 186 0.75 -15.79 5.19
N MET A 187 -0.08 -16.42 6.02
CA MET A 187 -1.37 -16.98 5.61
C MET A 187 -2.20 -15.93 4.87
N GLY A 188 -2.60 -16.23 3.63
CA GLY A 188 -3.48 -15.39 2.83
C GLY A 188 -2.95 -13.98 2.54
N MET A 189 -1.65 -13.73 2.67
CA MET A 189 -1.08 -12.37 2.57
C MET A 189 -1.53 -11.63 1.30
N PHE A 190 -1.62 -12.32 0.16
CA PHE A 190 -2.10 -11.81 -1.14
C PHE A 190 -3.36 -12.53 -1.62
N TYR A 191 -4.15 -13.13 -0.72
CA TYR A 191 -5.40 -13.81 -1.07
C TYR A 191 -6.34 -12.83 -1.80
N GLU A 192 -6.77 -13.14 -3.02
CA GLU A 192 -7.56 -12.28 -3.91
C GLU A 192 -6.92 -10.90 -4.25
N ALA A 193 -5.60 -10.73 -4.11
CA ALA A 193 -4.89 -9.54 -4.57
C ALA A 193 -4.67 -9.59 -6.09
N THR A 194 -5.75 -9.39 -6.85
CA THR A 194 -5.81 -9.75 -8.28
C THR A 194 -4.82 -9.00 -9.18
N SER A 195 -4.39 -7.78 -8.82
CA SER A 195 -3.44 -6.99 -9.62
C SER A 195 -1.97 -7.13 -9.21
N PHE A 196 -1.69 -7.74 -8.05
CA PHE A 196 -0.33 -7.77 -7.51
C PHE A 196 0.58 -8.66 -8.37
N ASN A 197 1.66 -8.09 -8.91
CA ASN A 197 2.67 -8.85 -9.65
C ASN A 197 4.07 -8.21 -9.55
N GLN A 198 4.42 -7.67 -8.38
CA GLN A 198 5.75 -7.10 -8.12
C GLN A 198 6.72 -8.17 -7.62
N PRO A 199 8.02 -8.06 -7.97
CA PRO A 199 9.03 -9.00 -7.49
C PRO A 199 9.12 -8.99 -5.97
N ILE A 200 9.29 -10.19 -5.41
CA ILE A 200 9.45 -10.49 -3.98
C ILE A 200 10.42 -11.67 -3.77
N ASN A 201 11.26 -11.93 -4.78
CA ASN A 201 12.18 -13.08 -4.79
C ASN A 201 13.29 -12.96 -3.74
N ASP A 202 13.60 -11.76 -3.26
CA ASP A 202 14.70 -11.52 -2.31
C ASP A 202 14.29 -11.69 -0.84
N TRP A 203 13.03 -12.03 -0.59
CA TRP A 203 12.50 -12.24 0.75
C TRP A 203 13.12 -13.46 1.43
N ASP A 204 13.66 -13.25 2.64
CA ASP A 204 14.09 -14.34 3.53
C ASP A 204 12.88 -14.98 4.23
N THR A 205 12.33 -16.04 3.63
CA THR A 205 11.18 -16.79 4.18
C THR A 205 11.58 -17.89 5.17
N SER A 206 12.84 -17.97 5.60
CA SER A 206 13.37 -19.10 6.38
C SER A 206 12.70 -19.33 7.74
N GLN A 207 12.01 -18.32 8.28
CA GLN A 207 11.27 -18.39 9.54
C GLN A 207 9.78 -18.64 9.36
N VAL A 208 9.25 -18.60 8.12
CA VAL A 208 7.83 -18.74 7.86
C VAL A 208 7.40 -20.18 8.15
N THR A 209 6.28 -20.31 8.87
CA THR A 209 5.66 -21.58 9.24
C THR A 209 4.31 -21.81 8.56
N ASN A 210 3.64 -20.74 8.12
CA ASN A 210 2.31 -20.81 7.51
C ASN A 210 2.23 -19.92 6.26
N MET A 211 1.93 -20.52 5.11
CA MET A 211 1.71 -19.90 3.81
C MET A 211 0.37 -20.31 3.19
N GLN A 212 -0.57 -20.84 3.99
CA GLN A 212 -1.88 -21.26 3.50
C GLN A 212 -2.57 -20.09 2.77
N TYR A 213 -3.12 -20.33 1.58
CA TYR A 213 -3.79 -19.32 0.74
C TYR A 213 -2.93 -18.11 0.31
N MET A 214 -1.61 -18.12 0.48
CA MET A 214 -0.77 -16.92 0.32
C MET A 214 -1.02 -16.14 -0.99
N PHE A 215 -1.21 -16.85 -2.11
CA PHE A 215 -1.54 -16.30 -3.43
C PHE A 215 -2.84 -16.85 -4.02
N ALA A 216 -3.71 -17.44 -3.20
CA ALA A 216 -4.98 -17.95 -3.71
C ALA A 216 -5.80 -16.82 -4.35
N ALA A 217 -6.27 -17.05 -5.58
CA ALA A 217 -6.95 -16.08 -6.43
C ALA A 217 -6.16 -14.78 -6.74
N ALA A 218 -4.84 -14.74 -6.54
CA ALA A 218 -3.97 -13.65 -7.01
C ALA A 218 -3.75 -13.77 -8.52
N ALA A 219 -4.75 -13.34 -9.30
CA ALA A 219 -4.84 -13.63 -10.74
C ALA A 219 -3.61 -13.20 -11.56
N ALA A 220 -2.98 -12.06 -11.25
CA ALA A 220 -1.83 -11.54 -12.00
C ALA A 220 -0.47 -12.12 -11.56
N PHE A 221 -0.37 -12.72 -10.37
CA PHE A 221 0.93 -13.06 -9.77
C PHE A 221 1.61 -14.22 -10.51
N ASN A 222 2.86 -14.02 -10.94
CA ASN A 222 3.69 -15.05 -11.57
C ASN A 222 5.21 -14.86 -11.36
N GLN A 223 5.60 -14.16 -10.29
CA GLN A 223 7.01 -13.84 -10.02
C GLN A 223 7.84 -15.07 -9.62
N PRO A 224 9.13 -15.12 -9.94
CA PRO A 224 9.97 -16.30 -9.71
C PRO A 224 10.38 -16.44 -8.24
N ILE A 225 9.50 -17.04 -7.42
CA ILE A 225 9.71 -17.26 -5.98
C ILE A 225 10.21 -18.68 -5.63
N GLY A 226 10.74 -19.41 -6.62
CA GLY A 226 11.20 -20.79 -6.44
C GLY A 226 12.39 -20.95 -5.48
N GLU A 227 13.16 -19.89 -5.27
CA GLU A 227 14.36 -19.87 -4.41
C GLU A 227 14.05 -19.59 -2.93
N TRP A 228 12.77 -19.39 -2.58
CA TRP A 228 12.37 -19.18 -1.19
C TRP A 228 12.68 -20.39 -0.31
N ASN A 229 13.27 -20.13 0.86
CA ASN A 229 13.47 -21.16 1.87
C ASN A 229 12.16 -21.43 2.61
N THR A 230 11.52 -22.55 2.31
CA THR A 230 10.27 -22.97 2.96
C THR A 230 10.44 -24.15 3.92
N SER A 231 11.66 -24.43 4.40
CA SER A 231 11.96 -25.63 5.18
C SER A 231 11.21 -25.71 6.53
N LYS A 232 10.71 -24.57 7.04
CA LYS A 232 9.94 -24.49 8.29
C LYS A 232 8.43 -24.41 8.09
N VAL A 233 7.98 -24.32 6.85
CA VAL A 233 6.55 -24.16 6.55
C VAL A 233 5.85 -25.50 6.76
N THR A 234 4.88 -25.52 7.66
CA THR A 234 4.08 -26.71 8.00
C THR A 234 2.71 -26.69 7.32
N ASN A 235 2.26 -25.55 6.81
CA ASN A 235 1.00 -25.39 6.10
C ASN A 235 1.18 -24.51 4.85
N MET A 236 1.03 -25.11 3.66
CA MET A 236 1.03 -24.45 2.35
C MET A 236 -0.29 -24.69 1.61
N GLY A 237 -1.36 -24.98 2.35
CA GLY A 237 -2.59 -25.42 1.71
C GLY A 237 -3.16 -24.35 0.79
N ASP A 238 -3.51 -24.76 -0.43
CA ASP A 238 -4.12 -23.89 -1.45
C ASP A 238 -3.30 -22.61 -1.75
N MET A 239 -1.97 -22.63 -1.60
CA MET A 239 -1.11 -21.45 -1.77
C MET A 239 -1.32 -20.74 -3.11
N PHE A 240 -1.56 -21.48 -4.19
CA PHE A 240 -1.73 -20.97 -5.55
C PHE A 240 -3.12 -21.24 -6.13
N ASN A 241 -4.08 -21.72 -5.33
CA ASN A 241 -5.42 -22.04 -5.79
C ASN A 241 -6.05 -20.85 -6.54
N GLY A 242 -6.40 -21.01 -7.82
CA GLY A 242 -6.98 -19.93 -8.63
C GLY A 242 -6.03 -18.82 -9.07
N ALA A 243 -4.72 -18.91 -8.82
CA ALA A 243 -3.71 -17.99 -9.35
C ALA A 243 -3.47 -18.26 -10.85
N SER A 244 -4.27 -17.65 -11.73
CA SER A 244 -4.31 -18.00 -13.15
C SER A 244 -3.00 -17.74 -13.89
N SER A 245 -2.34 -16.61 -13.64
CA SER A 245 -1.04 -16.30 -14.28
C SER A 245 0.09 -17.20 -13.80
N TRP A 246 0.04 -17.64 -12.55
CA TRP A 246 0.98 -18.63 -12.01
C TRP A 246 0.85 -19.96 -12.74
N HIS A 247 -0.36 -20.51 -12.84
CA HIS A 247 -0.61 -21.76 -13.55
C HIS A 247 -0.32 -21.69 -15.06
N ALA A 248 -0.38 -20.50 -15.66
CA ALA A 248 0.01 -20.30 -17.04
C ALA A 248 1.53 -20.25 -17.24
N ALA A 249 2.28 -19.86 -16.20
CA ALA A 249 3.73 -19.69 -16.26
C ALA A 249 4.51 -20.92 -15.75
N TYR A 250 3.97 -21.67 -14.80
CA TYR A 250 4.68 -22.75 -14.12
C TYR A 250 3.90 -24.07 -14.17
N THR A 251 4.65 -25.18 -14.21
CA THR A 251 4.12 -26.54 -14.03
C THR A 251 4.58 -27.08 -12.68
N ASN A 252 3.66 -27.65 -11.91
CA ASN A 252 3.99 -28.33 -10.66
C ASN A 252 4.57 -29.72 -10.94
N CYS A 253 5.84 -29.93 -10.57
CA CYS A 253 6.55 -31.18 -10.80
C CYS A 253 6.52 -32.14 -9.60
N GLY A 254 5.78 -31.84 -8.52
CA GLY A 254 5.61 -32.71 -7.36
C GLY A 254 6.46 -32.36 -6.12
N HIS A 255 6.31 -33.16 -5.06
CA HIS A 255 6.62 -32.78 -3.68
C HIS A 255 8.12 -32.81 -3.29
N ASP A 256 8.99 -33.40 -4.10
CA ASP A 256 10.43 -33.51 -3.79
C ASP A 256 11.25 -32.48 -4.56
N ALA A 257 12.02 -31.68 -3.82
CA ALA A 257 12.91 -30.61 -4.26
C ALA A 257 14.09 -31.07 -5.16
N SER A 258 13.98 -32.21 -5.84
CA SER A 258 15.05 -32.87 -6.61
C SER A 258 14.79 -33.01 -8.11
N ALA A 259 13.57 -32.70 -8.60
CA ALA A 259 13.26 -32.86 -10.02
C ALA A 259 13.61 -31.59 -10.82
N SER A 260 14.78 -31.59 -11.48
CA SER A 260 15.20 -30.56 -12.45
C SER A 260 14.38 -30.57 -13.75
N VAL A 261 13.54 -31.59 -13.96
CA VAL A 261 12.63 -31.74 -15.10
C VAL A 261 11.37 -32.45 -14.61
N CYS A 262 10.19 -31.89 -14.92
CA CYS A 262 8.91 -32.61 -14.81
C CYS A 262 9.00 -33.90 -15.66
N LEU A 263 9.16 -35.08 -15.05
CA LEU A 263 9.06 -36.34 -15.78
C LEU A 263 7.63 -36.46 -16.34
N SER A 264 7.49 -36.88 -17.59
CA SER A 264 6.23 -36.87 -18.36
C SER A 264 5.07 -37.69 -17.77
N SER A 265 5.25 -38.31 -16.60
CA SER A 265 4.28 -39.15 -15.89
C SER A 265 3.88 -38.62 -14.51
N THR A 266 4.39 -37.47 -14.08
CA THR A 266 4.04 -36.85 -12.78
C THR A 266 3.62 -35.39 -12.96
N SER A 267 2.63 -35.15 -13.81
CA SER A 267 1.79 -33.97 -13.64
C SER A 267 0.91 -34.23 -12.41
N TYR A 268 1.30 -33.69 -11.25
CA TYR A 268 0.42 -33.74 -10.10
C TYR A 268 -0.78 -32.86 -10.43
N ALA A 269 -1.96 -33.49 -10.59
CA ALA A 269 -3.18 -32.73 -10.79
C ALA A 269 -3.43 -31.93 -9.51
N SER A 270 -3.46 -30.60 -9.63
CA SER A 270 -3.85 -29.67 -8.56
C SER A 270 -5.26 -29.91 -8.02
N SER A 271 -5.98 -30.90 -8.55
CA SER A 271 -7.41 -31.11 -8.31
C SER A 271 -7.75 -32.16 -7.24
N ASN A 272 -6.80 -32.80 -6.55
CA ASN A 272 -7.12 -33.89 -5.61
C ASN A 272 -6.49 -33.82 -4.20
N GLY A 273 -5.90 -32.70 -3.80
CA GLY A 273 -5.43 -32.52 -2.43
C GLY A 273 -5.03 -31.08 -2.20
N THR A 274 -5.42 -30.51 -1.07
CA THR A 274 -5.26 -29.11 -0.64
C THR A 274 -3.80 -28.69 -0.42
N ASN A 275 -2.84 -29.12 -1.24
CA ASN A 275 -1.42 -28.81 -1.05
C ASN A 275 -0.72 -28.65 -2.40
N ASP A 276 -0.55 -27.39 -2.82
CA ASP A 276 0.14 -27.00 -4.05
C ASP A 276 1.66 -27.26 -4.01
N GLY A 277 2.19 -27.70 -2.85
CA GLY A 277 3.62 -27.89 -2.63
C GLY A 277 4.38 -26.57 -2.51
N PRO A 278 5.67 -26.62 -2.13
CA PRO A 278 6.49 -25.42 -2.01
C PRO A 278 6.68 -24.72 -3.36
N PRO A 279 6.98 -23.40 -3.38
CA PRO A 279 7.37 -22.70 -4.61
C PRO A 279 8.47 -23.40 -5.40
N SER A 280 9.41 -24.08 -4.73
CA SER A 280 10.48 -24.86 -5.36
C SER A 280 10.01 -26.08 -6.17
N ALA A 281 8.76 -26.52 -6.00
CA ALA A 281 8.15 -27.60 -6.79
C ALA A 281 7.64 -27.13 -8.17
N TRP A 282 7.60 -25.82 -8.42
CA TRP A 282 7.03 -25.22 -9.62
C TRP A 282 8.14 -24.80 -10.59
N VAL A 283 8.14 -25.42 -11.77
CA VAL A 283 9.16 -25.19 -12.81
C VAL A 283 8.57 -24.34 -13.93
N LEU A 284 9.34 -23.36 -14.41
CA LEU A 284 8.92 -22.46 -15.49
C LEU A 284 8.65 -23.25 -16.79
N ILE A 285 7.50 -23.00 -17.41
CA ILE A 285 7.18 -23.57 -18.72
C ILE A 285 8.08 -22.90 -19.76
N PRO A 286 8.89 -23.66 -20.53
CA PRO A 286 9.73 -23.10 -21.57
C PRO A 286 8.86 -22.35 -22.59
N LYS A 287 9.17 -21.08 -22.84
CA LYS A 287 8.52 -20.35 -23.94
C LYS A 287 8.91 -21.01 -25.26
N PRO A 288 7.97 -21.22 -26.20
CA PRO A 288 8.34 -21.67 -27.54
C PRO A 288 9.35 -20.68 -28.14
N PRO A 289 10.34 -21.16 -28.92
CA PRO A 289 11.28 -20.27 -29.57
C PRO A 289 10.52 -19.27 -30.44
N PRO A 290 11.00 -18.01 -30.54
CA PRO A 290 10.39 -17.04 -31.43
C PRO A 290 10.32 -17.61 -32.85
N PRO A 291 9.27 -17.29 -33.62
CA PRO A 291 9.19 -17.74 -35.01
C PRO A 291 10.46 -17.29 -35.75
N PRO A 292 11.01 -18.13 -36.62
CA PRO A 292 12.17 -17.74 -37.41
C PRO A 292 11.86 -16.44 -38.15
N PRO A 293 12.85 -15.53 -38.31
CA PRO A 293 12.65 -14.32 -39.09
C PRO A 293 12.10 -14.69 -40.48
N PRO A 294 11.20 -13.88 -41.06
CA PRO A 294 10.61 -14.18 -42.36
C PRO A 294 11.71 -14.45 -43.38
N SER A 295 11.65 -15.63 -44.01
CA SER A 295 12.65 -16.05 -45.00
C SER A 295 12.66 -15.03 -46.12
N THR A 296 13.80 -14.35 -46.33
CA THR A 296 14.04 -13.55 -47.54
C THR A 296 14.31 -14.49 -48.72
N ALA A 297 13.30 -15.27 -49.11
CA ALA A 297 13.32 -16.11 -50.30
C ALA A 297 12.35 -15.53 -51.34
N ASN A 298 12.64 -14.32 -51.81
CA ASN A 298 12.42 -13.89 -53.19
C ASN A 298 12.90 -12.45 -53.34
N THR A 299 14.20 -12.27 -53.59
CA THR A 299 14.63 -11.14 -54.42
C THR A 299 15.44 -11.73 -55.55
N THR A 300 14.85 -11.72 -56.74
CA THR A 300 15.61 -11.72 -57.99
C THR A 300 16.69 -10.65 -57.86
N SER A 301 17.94 -11.04 -58.09
CA SER A 301 19.10 -10.17 -58.07
C SER A 301 18.82 -8.84 -58.79
N PRO A 302 19.14 -7.68 -58.22
CA PRO A 302 19.02 -6.42 -58.94
C PRO A 302 20.04 -6.41 -60.10
N PRO A 303 19.72 -5.78 -61.24
CA PRO A 303 20.65 -5.68 -62.36
C PRO A 303 21.88 -4.84 -61.96
N PRO A 304 23.03 -5.03 -62.63
CA PRO A 304 24.26 -4.31 -62.28
C PRO A 304 24.08 -2.79 -62.49
N PRO A 305 24.78 -1.96 -61.69
CA PRO A 305 24.61 -0.52 -61.74
C PRO A 305 25.16 0.07 -63.06
N PRO A 306 24.52 1.09 -63.65
CA PRO A 306 25.09 1.84 -64.75
C PRO A 306 26.23 2.75 -64.25
N SER A 307 27.24 2.90 -65.10
CA SER A 307 28.44 3.71 -64.85
C SER A 307 28.14 5.21 -64.73
N THR A 308 28.64 5.80 -63.64
CA THR A 308 29.11 7.18 -63.44
C THR A 308 28.49 8.33 -64.26
N ALA A 309 27.84 9.29 -63.57
CA ALA A 309 28.12 10.72 -63.72
C ALA A 309 27.37 11.57 -62.65
N ASN A 310 28.16 12.17 -61.75
CA ASN A 310 28.09 13.56 -61.29
C ASN A 310 26.73 14.15 -60.84
N THR A 311 26.50 14.29 -59.52
CA THR A 311 25.93 15.51 -58.88
C THR A 311 26.14 15.51 -57.36
N THR A 312 26.95 16.47 -56.90
CA THR A 312 26.97 17.20 -55.60
C THR A 312 26.43 16.54 -54.32
N SER A 313 27.33 16.41 -53.34
CA SER A 313 27.07 16.06 -51.94
C SER A 313 26.10 17.02 -51.23
N PRO A 314 25.20 16.56 -50.36
CA PRO A 314 24.44 17.42 -49.48
C PRO A 314 25.33 17.98 -48.34
N PRO A 315 25.05 19.19 -47.82
CA PRO A 315 25.82 19.74 -46.71
C PRO A 315 25.59 18.96 -45.42
N PRO A 316 26.55 18.98 -44.47
CA PRO A 316 26.41 18.29 -43.19
C PRO A 316 25.26 18.88 -42.36
N PRO A 317 24.63 18.06 -41.49
CA PRO A 317 23.54 18.52 -40.63
C PRO A 317 24.04 19.57 -39.63
N SER A 318 23.20 20.59 -39.40
CA SER A 318 23.43 21.64 -38.41
C SER A 318 23.60 21.07 -36.99
N PRO A 319 24.48 21.64 -36.16
CA PRO A 319 24.63 21.21 -34.77
C PRO A 319 23.35 21.49 -33.96
N PRO A 320 23.06 20.69 -32.92
CA PRO A 320 21.89 20.86 -32.07
C PRO A 320 21.94 22.20 -31.32
N SER A 321 20.78 22.86 -31.19
CA SER A 321 20.61 24.10 -30.44
C SER A 321 21.06 23.93 -28.98
N PRO A 322 21.77 24.90 -28.39
CA PRO A 322 22.16 24.84 -26.98
C PRO A 322 20.91 24.86 -26.07
N PRO A 323 20.96 24.21 -24.90
CA PRO A 323 19.86 24.25 -23.94
C PRO A 323 19.58 25.69 -23.47
N PRO A 324 18.35 26.01 -23.06
CA PRO A 324 18.02 27.31 -22.50
C PRO A 324 18.94 27.62 -21.30
N LYS A 325 19.59 28.79 -21.32
CA LYS A 325 20.32 29.29 -20.16
C LYS A 325 19.35 29.46 -19.00
N LEU A 326 19.65 28.82 -17.85
CA LEU A 326 19.12 29.28 -16.57
C LEU A 326 19.54 30.74 -16.41
N VAL A 327 18.57 31.64 -16.38
CA VAL A 327 18.75 32.99 -15.85
C VAL A 327 18.65 32.85 -14.34
N THR A 328 19.78 32.99 -13.68
CA THR A 328 19.85 33.28 -12.25
C THR A 328 19.57 34.77 -12.09
N ASP A 329 18.36 35.13 -11.68
CA ASP A 329 18.08 36.47 -11.17
C ASP A 329 18.57 36.54 -9.71
N GLU A 330 19.84 36.85 -9.54
CA GLU A 330 20.38 37.49 -8.34
C GLU A 330 20.84 38.90 -8.74
N ASP A 331 20.47 39.85 -7.88
CA ASP A 331 20.94 41.24 -7.79
C ASP A 331 20.48 42.25 -8.85
N ASP A 332 19.44 43.02 -8.52
CA ASP A 332 19.62 44.45 -8.24
C ASP A 332 18.33 45.06 -7.67
N HIS A 333 18.43 45.69 -6.49
CA HIS A 333 17.88 47.02 -6.18
C HIS A 333 17.98 47.30 -4.68
N ALA A 334 19.13 47.84 -4.29
CA ALA A 334 19.26 48.66 -3.09
C ALA A 334 19.53 50.13 -3.49
N ALA A 335 18.97 51.04 -2.69
CA ALA A 335 19.19 52.48 -2.59
C ALA A 335 18.29 53.43 -3.41
N GLY A 336 17.48 54.23 -2.69
CA GLY A 336 16.77 55.38 -3.26
C GLY A 336 15.76 56.11 -2.36
N LEU A 337 16.20 56.53 -1.18
CA LEU A 337 15.77 57.69 -0.34
C LEU A 337 14.31 58.24 -0.31
N THR A 338 13.91 58.53 0.94
CA THR A 338 13.23 59.75 1.46
C THR A 338 11.72 59.95 1.34
N GLY A 339 11.07 59.98 2.52
CA GLY A 339 10.43 61.21 3.01
C GLY A 339 8.89 61.23 3.15
N ILE A 340 8.44 61.54 4.38
CA ILE A 340 7.13 62.09 4.81
C ILE A 340 6.07 61.02 5.17
N LEU A 341 5.92 60.57 6.42
CA LEU A 341 5.34 61.20 7.63
C LEU A 341 3.78 61.28 7.66
N VAL A 342 3.21 60.51 8.63
CA VAL A 342 2.09 60.85 9.55
C VAL A 342 0.63 60.52 9.21
N ALA A 343 0.11 59.61 10.06
CA ALA A 343 -1.21 59.52 10.71
C ALA A 343 -2.49 59.22 9.91
N LEU A 344 -3.18 58.14 10.30
CA LEU A 344 -4.33 58.28 11.22
C LEU A 344 -4.68 56.97 11.93
N VAL A 345 -4.83 57.08 13.26
CA VAL A 345 -5.50 56.13 14.16
C VAL A 345 -6.97 56.55 14.27
N ALA A 346 -7.85 55.58 14.55
CA ALA A 346 -9.13 55.69 15.29
C ALA A 346 -10.43 55.37 14.53
N THR A 347 -10.97 54.17 14.83
CA THR A 347 -12.33 53.89 15.34
C THR A 347 -13.56 54.04 14.42
N ILE A 348 -14.36 52.96 14.33
CA ILE A 348 -15.84 52.86 14.54
C ILE A 348 -16.22 51.37 14.32
N PHE A 349 -16.47 50.58 15.38
CA PHE A 349 -17.74 50.29 16.06
C PHE A 349 -18.73 49.38 15.30
N ASN A 350 -18.99 48.21 15.90
CA ASN A 350 -20.17 47.33 15.88
C ASN A 350 -20.91 47.05 14.56
N MET A 351 -21.14 45.76 14.28
CA MET A 351 -22.47 45.14 14.41
C MET A 351 -22.40 43.61 14.41
N LEU A 352 -22.89 43.05 15.53
CA LEU A 352 -23.67 41.80 15.73
C LEU A 352 -23.16 40.47 15.16
#